data_AF-A0A951A3T6-F1
#
_entry.id   AF-A0A951A3T6-F1
#
_cell.length_a   1.000
_cell.length_b   1.000
_cell.length_c   1.000
_cell.angle_alpha   90.00
_cell.angle_beta   90.00
_cell.angle_gamma   90.00
#
_symmetry.space_group_name_H-M   'P 1'
#
loop_
_entity.id
_entity.type
_entity.pdbx_description
1 polymer ?
#
loop_
_entity_poly.entity_id
_entity_poly.type
_entity_poly.pdbx_seq_one_letter_code
_entity_poly.pdbx_strand_id
1 'polypeptide(L)'
;MTAAAAAPVGTTGVEYRRAITAGVIGNVLEWYDFGVYGYLVPTISTLFFPRDNPLVSLLLTFAVFGVGFVMRPVGSILFGIYGDRHGRRKALSLVIFVMAIATFAMGLLPTYAQAGVLG
;
A
#
# COMPACT_ATOMS: atom_id res chain seq x y z
N MET A 1 -22.07 -2.51 -47.40
CA MET A 1 -20.71 -2.71 -46.86
C MET A 1 -20.79 -2.67 -45.35
N THR A 2 -21.06 -3.82 -44.73
CA THR A 2 -21.25 -4.01 -43.29
C THR A 2 -19.90 -4.40 -42.66
N ALA A 3 -19.38 -3.57 -41.76
CA ALA A 3 -18.20 -3.90 -40.96
C ALA A 3 -18.56 -4.93 -39.89
N ALA A 4 -17.95 -6.11 -39.95
CA ALA A 4 -18.09 -7.15 -38.94
C ALA A 4 -17.48 -6.67 -37.62
N ALA A 5 -18.31 -6.63 -36.57
CA ALA A 5 -17.86 -6.37 -35.21
C ALA A 5 -16.94 -7.51 -34.74
N ALA A 6 -15.71 -7.16 -34.35
CA ALA A 6 -14.76 -8.11 -33.78
C ALA A 6 -15.29 -8.66 -32.44
N ALA A 7 -15.32 -9.98 -32.31
CA ALA A 7 -15.78 -10.66 -31.10
C ALA A 7 -14.84 -10.38 -29.90
N PRO A 8 -15.37 -10.25 -28.66
CA PRO A 8 -14.54 -10.08 -27.48
C PRO A 8 -13.76 -11.36 -27.21
N VAL A 9 -12.43 -11.26 -27.11
CA VAL A 9 -11.56 -12.35 -26.65
C VAL A 9 -11.90 -12.65 -25.19
N GLY A 10 -12.62 -13.73 -24.95
CA GLY A 10 -13.02 -14.17 -23.61
C GLY A 10 -11.81 -14.60 -22.78
N THR A 11 -11.57 -13.92 -21.65
CA THR A 11 -10.62 -14.37 -20.63
C THR A 11 -11.11 -15.70 -20.05
N THR A 12 -10.30 -16.76 -20.10
CA THR A 12 -10.68 -18.08 -19.56
C THR A 12 -11.02 -17.99 -18.07
N GLY A 13 -11.96 -18.82 -17.58
CA GLY A 13 -12.40 -18.79 -16.17
C GLY A 13 -11.26 -18.97 -15.14
N VAL A 14 -10.15 -19.59 -15.54
CA VAL A 14 -8.94 -19.73 -14.72
C VAL A 14 -8.25 -18.39 -14.48
N GLU A 15 -8.20 -17.52 -15.49
CA GLU A 15 -7.55 -16.20 -15.40
C GLU A 15 -8.34 -15.24 -14.50
N TYR A 16 -9.69 -15.31 -14.59
CA TYR A 16 -10.60 -14.55 -13.74
C TYR A 16 -10.48 -14.93 -12.26
N ARG A 17 -10.46 -16.24 -11.96
CA ARG A 17 -10.24 -16.75 -10.60
C ARG A 17 -8.90 -16.30 -10.02
N ARG A 18 -7.84 -16.32 -10.84
CA ARG A 18 -6.50 -15.86 -10.43
C ARG A 18 -6.44 -14.35 -10.15
N ALA A 19 -7.16 -13.54 -10.91
CA ALA A 19 -7.26 -12.11 -10.67
C ALA A 19 -7.99 -11.79 -9.36
N ILE A 20 -9.09 -12.51 -9.07
CA ILE A 20 -9.82 -12.36 -7.81
C ILE A 20 -8.95 -12.76 -6.63
N THR A 21 -8.29 -13.91 -6.67
CA THR A 21 -7.44 -14.35 -5.55
C THR A 21 -6.28 -13.37 -5.30
N ALA A 22 -5.65 -12.85 -6.35
CA ALA A 22 -4.64 -11.81 -6.21
C ALA A 22 -5.20 -10.51 -5.59
N GLY A 23 -6.43 -10.11 -5.95
CA GLY A 23 -7.12 -8.97 -5.35
C GLY A 23 -7.43 -9.17 -3.86
N VAL A 24 -7.90 -10.36 -3.48
CA VAL A 24 -8.17 -10.72 -2.08
C VAL A 24 -6.89 -10.70 -1.27
N ILE A 25 -5.80 -11.29 -1.78
CA ILE A 25 -4.49 -11.29 -1.10
C ILE A 25 -4.02 -9.85 -0.88
N GLY A 26 -4.10 -8.99 -1.90
CA GLY A 26 -3.75 -7.58 -1.78
C GLY A 26 -4.56 -6.86 -0.69
N ASN A 27 -5.88 -7.06 -0.67
CA ASN A 27 -6.74 -6.48 0.35
C ASN A 27 -6.40 -6.97 1.76
N VAL A 28 -6.13 -8.27 1.94
CA VAL A 28 -5.70 -8.81 3.24
C VAL A 28 -4.37 -8.23 3.68
N LEU A 29 -3.39 -8.10 2.78
CA LEU A 29 -2.09 -7.50 3.08
C LEU A 29 -2.21 -6.04 3.50
N GLU A 30 -3.09 -5.28 2.83
CA GLU A 30 -3.37 -3.90 3.19
C GLU A 30 -3.95 -3.80 4.61
N TRP A 31 -4.94 -4.62 4.95
CA TRP A 31 -5.51 -4.65 6.30
C TRP A 31 -4.54 -5.17 7.36
N TYR A 32 -3.69 -6.13 7.00
CA TYR A 32 -2.65 -6.64 7.88
C TYR A 32 -1.66 -5.54 8.26
N ASP A 33 -1.14 -4.79 7.28
CA ASP A 33 -0.18 -3.71 7.52
C ASP A 33 -0.78 -2.61 8.40
N PHE A 34 -2.02 -2.19 8.13
CA PHE A 34 -2.71 -1.22 8.98
C PHE A 34 -2.97 -1.71 10.40
N GLY A 35 -3.33 -2.99 10.56
CA GLY A 35 -3.53 -3.60 11.87
C GLY A 35 -2.23 -3.65 12.68
N VAL A 36 -1.14 -4.10 12.05
CA VAL A 36 0.19 -4.16 12.67
C VAL A 36 0.70 -2.77 13.03
N TYR A 37 0.57 -1.79 12.13
CA TYR A 37 0.95 -0.41 12.41
C TYR A 37 0.20 0.13 13.63
N GLY A 38 -1.14 -0.03 13.64
CA GLY A 38 -2.00 0.39 14.75
C GLY A 38 -1.61 -0.23 16.10
N TYR A 39 -1.31 -1.53 16.09
CA TYR A 39 -0.86 -2.27 17.27
C TYR A 39 0.51 -1.78 17.76
N LEU A 40 1.42 -1.46 16.85
CA LEU A 40 2.78 -1.03 17.16
C LEU A 40 2.93 0.47 17.39
N VAL A 41 1.85 1.27 17.35
CA VAL A 41 1.90 2.73 17.56
C VAL A 41 2.72 3.15 18.80
N PRO A 42 2.53 2.54 20.00
CA PRO A 42 3.32 2.92 21.18
C PRO A 42 4.82 2.62 21.02
N THR A 43 5.16 1.58 20.28
CA THR A 43 6.56 1.21 20.00
C THR A 43 7.16 2.16 18.97
N ILE A 44 6.46 2.40 17.85
CA ILE A 44 6.90 3.27 16.76
C ILE A 44 7.11 4.70 17.26
N SER A 45 6.22 5.22 18.10
CA SER A 45 6.33 6.59 18.64
C SER A 45 7.62 6.82 19.43
N THR A 46 8.11 5.80 20.15
CA THR A 46 9.33 5.92 20.98
C THR A 46 10.63 5.61 20.23
N LEU A 47 10.54 4.90 19.10
CA LEU A 47 11.68 4.49 18.26
C LEU A 47 11.97 5.47 17.12
N PHE A 48 10.95 6.07 16.51
CA PHE A 48 11.09 6.86 15.28
C PHE A 48 10.84 8.36 15.45
N PHE A 49 10.22 8.80 16.54
CA PHE A 49 9.95 10.22 16.80
C PHE A 49 10.73 10.74 18.03
N PRO A 50 11.00 12.06 18.11
CA PRO A 50 11.73 12.67 19.23
C PRO A 50 11.05 12.38 20.57
N ARG A 51 11.85 12.19 21.64
CA ARG A 51 11.35 11.83 22.98
C ARG A 51 11.03 13.02 23.88
N ASP A 52 11.15 14.25 23.36
CA ASP A 52 10.99 15.48 24.16
C ASP A 52 9.61 15.57 24.81
N ASN A 53 8.57 15.11 24.10
CA ASN A 53 7.21 15.03 24.63
C ASN A 53 6.48 13.77 24.12
N PRO A 54 6.15 12.80 24.99
CA PRO A 54 5.55 11.54 24.59
C PRO A 54 4.16 11.68 23.93
N LEU A 55 3.40 12.73 24.26
CA LEU A 55 2.12 13.01 23.60
C LEU A 55 2.34 13.47 22.15
N VAL A 56 3.36 14.30 21.90
CA VAL A 56 3.68 14.78 20.56
C VAL A 56 4.14 13.63 19.67
N SER A 57 5.03 12.76 20.17
CA SER A 57 5.50 11.59 19.42
C SER A 57 4.35 10.65 19.05
N LEU A 58 3.41 10.43 19.99
CA LEU A 58 2.23 9.61 19.74
C LEU A 58 1.31 10.24 18.68
N LEU A 59 1.07 11.55 18.77
CA LEU A 59 0.28 12.30 17.79
C LEU A 59 0.93 12.27 16.40
N LEU A 60 2.26 12.35 16.31
CA LEU A 60 2.97 12.24 15.03
C LEU A 60 2.85 10.83 14.42
N THR A 61 2.93 9.77 15.23
CA THR A 61 2.69 8.40 14.76
C THR A 61 1.26 8.22 14.24
N PHE A 62 0.26 8.79 14.93
CA PHE A 62 -1.13 8.81 14.44
C PHE A 62 -1.30 9.70 13.21
N ALA A 63 -0.57 10.81 13.09
CA ALA A 63 -0.60 11.66 11.91
C ALA A 63 -0.09 10.90 10.68
N VAL A 64 0.99 10.11 10.81
CA VAL A 64 1.47 9.23 9.73
C VAL A 64 0.40 8.19 9.35
N PHE A 65 -0.31 7.62 10.33
CA PHE A 65 -1.46 6.75 10.04
C PHE A 65 -2.55 7.49 9.24
N GLY A 66 -2.85 8.74 9.63
CA GLY A 66 -3.77 9.64 8.94
C GLY A 66 -3.36 9.93 7.49
N VAL A 67 -2.07 10.14 7.23
CA VAL A 67 -1.53 10.31 5.86
C VAL A 67 -1.84 9.08 5.00
N GLY A 68 -1.79 7.88 5.58
CA GLY A 68 -2.20 6.63 4.90
C GLY A 68 -3.63 6.68 4.37
N PHE A 69 -4.57 7.29 5.11
CA PHE A 69 -5.96 7.45 4.63
C PHE A 69 -6.08 8.38 3.43
N VAL A 70 -5.25 9.42 3.36
CA VAL A 70 -5.21 10.35 2.21
C VAL A 70 -4.52 9.70 1.01
N MET A 71 -3.49 8.90 1.26
CA MET A 71 -2.77 8.18 0.21
C MET A 71 -3.63 7.12 -0.49
N ARG A 72 -4.66 6.57 0.15
CA ARG A 72 -5.59 5.61 -0.50
C ARG A 72 -6.32 6.22 -1.71
N PRO A 73 -7.03 7.36 -1.60
CA PRO A 73 -7.59 8.07 -2.77
C PRO A 73 -6.55 8.44 -3.82
N VAL A 74 -5.38 8.92 -3.39
CA VAL A 74 -4.31 9.32 -4.32
C VAL A 74 -3.81 8.11 -5.12
N GLY A 75 -3.57 6.99 -4.43
CA GLY A 75 -3.20 5.72 -5.03
C GLY A 75 -4.28 5.16 -5.94
N SER A 76 -5.56 5.20 -5.52
CA SER A 76 -6.66 4.68 -6.33
C SER A 76 -6.85 5.46 -7.63
N ILE A 77 -6.61 6.78 -7.63
CA ILE A 77 -6.62 7.60 -8.84
C ILE A 77 -5.43 7.23 -9.74
N LEU A 78 -4.20 7.23 -9.21
CA LEU A 78 -2.99 6.96 -9.99
C LEU A 78 -3.00 5.54 -10.59
N PHE A 79 -3.22 4.53 -9.76
CA PHE A 79 -3.25 3.13 -10.18
C PHE A 79 -4.53 2.79 -10.96
N GLY A 80 -5.63 3.50 -10.72
CA GLY A 80 -6.88 3.40 -11.50
C GLY A 80 -6.67 3.84 -12.95
N ILE A 81 -6.15 5.06 -13.15
CA ILE A 81 -5.85 5.57 -14.50
C ILE A 81 -4.83 4.66 -15.21
N TYR A 82 -3.81 4.19 -14.49
CA TYR A 82 -2.83 3.26 -15.04
C TYR A 82 -3.47 1.92 -15.46
N GLY A 83 -4.36 1.38 -14.63
CA GLY A 83 -5.09 0.13 -14.88
C GLY A 83 -6.08 0.23 -16.03
N ASP A 84 -6.70 1.39 -16.22
CA ASP A 84 -7.61 1.65 -17.35
C ASP A 84 -6.85 1.73 -18.68
N ARG A 85 -5.62 2.25 -18.67
CA ARG A 85 -4.80 2.40 -19.90
C ARG A 85 -3.94 1.18 -20.24
N HIS A 86 -3.40 0.46 -19.24
CA HIS A 86 -2.45 -0.64 -19.44
C HIS A 86 -3.00 -2.02 -19.07
N GLY A 87 -4.24 -2.08 -18.60
CA GLY A 87 -4.95 -3.31 -18.24
C GLY A 87 -4.90 -3.62 -16.74
N ARG A 88 -6.07 -3.99 -16.19
CA ARG A 88 -6.29 -4.28 -14.75
C ARG A 88 -5.33 -5.32 -14.17
N ARG A 89 -4.97 -6.36 -14.93
CA ARG A 89 -4.06 -7.41 -14.45
C ARG A 89 -2.64 -6.89 -14.18
N LYS A 90 -2.12 -6.00 -15.03
CA LYS A 90 -0.80 -5.38 -14.85
C LYS A 90 -0.82 -4.38 -13.69
N ALA A 91 -1.90 -3.61 -13.56
CA ALA A 91 -2.07 -2.70 -12.43
C ALA A 91 -2.11 -3.45 -11.08
N LEU A 92 -2.85 -4.56 -10.99
CA LEU A 92 -2.91 -5.36 -9.77
C LEU A 92 -1.53 -5.90 -9.37
N SER A 93 -0.76 -6.42 -10.33
CA SER A 93 0.59 -6.90 -10.07
C SER A 93 1.53 -5.77 -9.64
N LEU A 94 1.40 -4.58 -10.24
CA LEU A 94 2.18 -3.41 -9.88
C LEU A 94 1.91 -2.97 -8.44
N VAL A 95 0.63 -2.91 -8.03
CA VAL A 95 0.25 -2.54 -6.67
C VAL A 95 0.83 -3.52 -5.65
N ILE A 96 0.69 -4.82 -5.90
CA ILE A 96 1.27 -5.85 -5.01
C ILE A 96 2.79 -5.70 -4.90
N PHE A 97 3.47 -5.40 -6.01
CA PHE A 97 4.92 -5.20 -6.02
C PHE A 97 5.34 -3.93 -5.26
N VAL A 98 4.63 -2.82 -5.46
CA VAL A 98 4.87 -1.56 -4.74
C VAL A 98 4.64 -1.76 -3.24
N MET A 99 3.58 -2.47 -2.84
CA MET A 99 3.33 -2.80 -1.44
C MET A 99 4.48 -3.61 -0.84
N ALA A 100 4.95 -4.66 -1.53
CA ALA A 100 6.06 -5.48 -1.04
C ALA A 100 7.35 -4.65 -0.85
N ILE A 101 7.66 -3.76 -1.80
CA ILE A 101 8.82 -2.86 -1.69
C ILE A 101 8.65 -1.89 -0.52
N ALA A 102 7.46 -1.30 -0.35
CA ALA A 102 7.21 -0.35 0.74
C ALA A 102 7.33 -1.02 2.11
N THR A 103 6.76 -2.22 2.29
CA THR A 103 6.89 -3.00 3.53
C THR A 103 8.34 -3.40 3.79
N PHE A 104 9.08 -3.81 2.76
CA PHE A 104 10.49 -4.12 2.89
C PHE A 104 11.32 -2.89 3.29
N ALA A 105 11.07 -1.73 2.67
CA ALA A 105 11.72 -0.47 3.01
C ALA A 105 11.40 -0.02 4.44
N MET A 106 10.17 -0.22 4.91
CA MET A 106 9.77 0.05 6.30
C MET A 106 10.58 -0.80 7.29
N GLY A 107 10.86 -2.07 6.97
CA GLY A 107 11.71 -2.94 7.78
C GLY A 107 13.19 -2.54 7.82
N LEU A 108 13.69 -1.86 6.78
CA LEU A 108 15.05 -1.33 6.70
C LEU A 108 15.18 0.08 7.30
N LEU A 109 14.08 0.68 7.75
CA LEU A 109 14.07 2.06 8.22
C LEU A 109 14.91 2.17 9.51
N PRO A 110 15.97 3.01 9.53
CA PRO A 110 16.77 3.21 10.73
C PRO A 110 15.94 3.90 11.81
N THR A 111 16.14 3.50 13.06
CA THR A 111 15.52 4.18 14.21
C THR A 111 16.07 5.59 14.40
N TYR A 112 15.36 6.44 15.15
CA TYR A 112 15.78 7.82 15.44
C TYR A 112 17.21 7.88 16.04
N ALA A 113 17.60 6.88 16.84
CA ALA A 113 18.94 6.74 17.39
C ALA A 113 20.00 6.36 16.34
N GLN A 114 19.65 5.55 15.35
CA GLN A 114 20.55 5.13 14.26
C GLN A 114 20.64 6.15 13.13
N ALA A 115 19.61 6.98 12.95
CA ALA A 115 19.57 8.06 11.96
C ALA A 115 20.46 9.27 12.32
N GLY A 116 21.15 9.23 13.47
CA GLY A 116 22.16 10.22 13.85
C GLY A 116 21.61 11.59 14.30
N VAL A 117 20.31 11.69 14.59
CA VAL A 117 19.68 12.95 15.04
C VAL A 117 19.92 13.21 16.55
N LEU A 118 20.53 12.28 17.27
CA LEU A 118 21.09 12.45 18.61
C LEU A 118 22.52 11.89 18.65
N GLY A 119 23.49 12.73 18.31
CA GLY A 119 24.70 12.86 19.14
C GLY A 119 24.44 13.92 20.20
#